data_AF-A0A194SD83-F1
#
_entry.id   AF-A0A194SD83-F1
#
_cell.length_a   1.000
_cell.length_b   1.000
_cell.length_c   1.000
_cell.angle_alpha   90.00
_cell.angle_beta   90.00
_cell.angle_gamma   90.00
#
_symmetry.space_group_name_H-M   'P 1'
#
loop_
_entity.id
_entity.type
_entity.pdbx_description
1 polymer ?
#
loop_
_entity_poly.entity_id
_entity_poly.type
_entity_poly.pdbx_seq_one_letter_code
_entity_poly.pdbx_strand_id
1 'polypeptide(L)'
;MMRTALPRTGLLPSSSSPSCTCARQASHYPASLSTASAPPPPSPAPAPSTSLFAQPSTPTLAHALDNPAWSDPAYLKRYRNPSRHDARLPPSRGLDTAAKPGTRSHSVASTSTADANGNGVKVQRSRRNRLEMEALWSGGDFSPPIPLENYRAQTTRPRHALLFPGSGSQYVGMGAFLREQKPAQDVWAEADEALAGFEEWRKGLKLHEHDGELGQLGRMLDETEAARRREPQLREVVFEGPQDELTRSSNAQPAILVTSTAFLRTLERQYNLPLSATSSLILGHSSGEYSAAVATGAISLTDGVRLTRLHGLLTHYALSLPSIGLSPDLDAPPALRGQMSALVLNPGHSHAELTEVIAKIRAERPSTATGSEGTVEVASFNSTTQVVLAGSRDGILRASEVLKELEIASRAADLPVSAPFHCSFMAPAAAGMHAALTSSSIALHTPSTPLVSGLDGSLITTPSSLVSGLVAQISRPVRWSTCLSALPTPAHSVRRLIFLGPGQALANLARRDAKLRREAEVAAGAQTGDGAEGETEVLSVATEKDMERLRETWEEEDGA
;
A
#
# COMPACT_ATOMS: atom_id res chain seq x y z
N MET A 1 -32.60 42.20 -12.10
CA MET A 1 -32.06 43.39 -12.79
C MET A 1 -32.19 44.59 -11.85
N MET A 2 -31.17 45.47 -11.81
CA MET A 2 -31.17 46.88 -11.34
C MET A 2 -31.72 47.19 -9.93
N ARG A 3 -30.94 47.83 -9.03
CA ARG A 3 -30.59 49.28 -8.95
C ARG A 3 -31.87 50.16 -8.77
N THR A 4 -31.94 51.20 -7.94
CA THR A 4 -30.96 52.27 -7.56
C THR A 4 -31.53 53.03 -6.34
N ALA A 5 -30.77 53.45 -5.32
CA ALA A 5 -30.11 54.77 -5.13
C ALA A 5 -30.74 55.65 -4.01
N LEU A 6 -29.86 56.36 -3.27
CA LEU A 6 -30.17 57.39 -2.26
C LEU A 6 -30.48 58.76 -2.92
N PRO A 7 -31.04 59.73 -2.17
CA PRO A 7 -30.29 60.99 -1.98
C PRO A 7 -30.52 61.81 -0.67
N ARG A 8 -29.44 62.45 -0.15
CA ARG A 8 -29.27 63.88 0.27
C ARG A 8 -30.21 64.52 1.36
N THR A 9 -29.89 65.61 2.12
CA THR A 9 -28.69 66.44 2.47
C THR A 9 -29.03 67.48 3.57
N GLY A 10 -28.04 67.98 4.33
CA GLY A 10 -28.05 69.29 5.05
C GLY A 10 -28.40 69.25 6.56
N LEU A 11 -27.89 70.09 7.46
CA LEU A 11 -27.01 71.29 7.38
C LEU A 11 -26.14 71.44 8.67
N LEU A 12 -25.08 72.26 8.60
CA LEU A 12 -24.10 72.66 9.65
C LEU A 12 -24.47 74.08 10.23
N PRO A 13 -23.80 74.71 11.26
CA PRO A 13 -22.33 74.76 11.46
C PRO A 13 -21.71 75.00 12.88
N SER A 14 -20.36 74.84 12.93
CA SER A 14 -19.34 75.55 13.77
C SER A 14 -19.45 75.57 15.31
N SER A 15 -18.40 75.46 16.13
CA SER A 15 -16.93 75.45 15.96
C SER A 15 -16.30 74.59 17.12
N SER A 16 -14.99 74.44 17.34
CA SER A 16 -13.76 75.07 16.83
C SER A 16 -12.59 74.06 16.72
N SER A 17 -11.33 74.52 16.77
CA SER A 17 -10.07 73.76 16.55
C SER A 17 -8.86 74.61 17.06
N PRO A 18 -7.55 74.40 16.71
CA PRO A 18 -6.78 73.22 16.25
C PRO A 18 -5.31 73.08 16.83
N SER A 19 -4.64 71.94 16.55
CA SER A 19 -3.19 71.81 16.15
C SER A 19 -2.03 72.16 17.15
N CYS A 20 -0.73 71.85 16.94
CA CYS A 20 0.00 71.18 15.83
C CYS A 20 1.34 70.51 16.25
N THR A 21 2.11 70.02 15.26
CA THR A 21 3.27 69.10 15.30
C THR A 21 4.70 69.71 15.32
N CYS A 22 5.67 68.90 15.79
CA CYS A 22 7.08 68.72 15.34
C CYS A 22 8.13 69.87 15.30
N ALA A 23 9.35 69.57 15.78
CA ALA A 23 10.61 70.24 15.41
C ALA A 23 11.87 69.33 15.57
N ARG A 24 13.01 69.70 14.97
CA ARG A 24 14.33 69.00 14.92
C ARG A 24 15.47 69.93 15.43
N GLN A 25 16.71 69.39 15.51
CA GLN A 25 18.03 70.05 15.70
C GLN A 25 18.46 70.34 17.16
N ALA A 26 19.75 70.42 17.56
CA ALA A 26 21.03 69.86 17.05
C ALA A 26 22.19 70.10 18.08
N SER A 27 23.28 69.31 18.00
CA SER A 27 24.69 69.60 18.39
C SER A 27 25.10 70.18 19.78
N HIS A 28 26.02 69.52 20.51
CA HIS A 28 27.42 69.99 20.78
C HIS A 28 28.21 69.13 21.81
N TYR A 29 29.55 69.05 21.62
CA TYR A 29 30.62 68.49 22.49
C TYR A 29 31.28 69.65 23.31
N PRO A 30 32.11 69.44 24.39
CA PRO A 30 33.46 68.81 24.29
C PRO A 30 34.08 68.14 25.57
N ALA A 31 35.22 67.42 25.37
CA ALA A 31 36.47 67.35 26.18
C ALA A 31 36.48 67.02 27.72
N SER A 32 37.51 66.37 28.33
CA SER A 32 38.74 65.67 27.87
C SER A 32 39.53 64.99 29.03
N LEU A 33 40.61 64.24 28.69
CA LEU A 33 41.73 63.72 29.54
C LEU A 33 41.50 62.43 30.37
N SER A 34 42.48 61.52 30.58
CA SER A 34 43.75 61.17 29.87
C SER A 34 44.39 59.93 30.51
N THR A 35 44.96 58.97 29.75
CA THR A 35 46.38 58.50 29.82
C THR A 35 46.70 57.16 29.11
N ALA A 36 47.86 57.14 28.43
CA ALA A 36 48.83 56.02 28.27
C ALA A 36 48.52 54.71 27.49
N SER A 37 48.51 54.83 26.16
CA SER A 37 49.29 54.07 25.14
C SER A 37 49.99 52.72 25.44
N ALA A 38 49.82 51.75 24.51
CA ALA A 38 50.76 50.66 24.18
C ALA A 38 50.76 50.42 22.65
N PRO A 39 51.86 49.95 22.02
CA PRO A 39 52.03 49.99 20.54
C PRO A 39 51.33 48.84 19.78
N PRO A 40 51.00 49.02 18.48
CA PRO A 40 50.23 48.05 17.70
C PRO A 40 51.08 46.91 17.11
N PRO A 41 50.53 45.69 16.98
CA PRO A 41 51.12 44.59 16.20
C PRO A 41 50.95 44.79 14.68
N PRO A 42 51.74 44.10 13.83
CA PRO A 42 51.77 44.32 12.39
C PRO A 42 50.51 43.84 11.65
N SER A 43 50.24 44.45 10.50
CA SER A 43 49.07 44.21 9.65
C SER A 43 48.91 42.73 9.22
N PRO A 44 47.70 42.15 9.28
CA PRO A 44 47.45 40.80 8.78
C PRO A 44 47.48 40.76 7.23
N ALA A 45 47.98 39.65 6.69
CA ALA A 45 47.93 39.36 5.26
C ALA A 45 46.47 39.27 4.75
N PRO A 46 46.20 39.58 3.47
CA PRO A 46 44.84 39.56 2.94
C PRO A 46 44.26 38.14 2.99
N ALA A 47 43.03 38.03 3.50
CA ALA A 47 42.32 36.76 3.62
C ALA A 47 42.03 36.16 2.22
N PRO A 48 42.13 34.83 2.04
CA PRO A 48 41.65 34.18 0.84
C PRO A 48 40.12 34.32 0.74
N SER A 49 39.62 34.60 -0.47
CA SER A 49 38.21 34.83 -0.74
C SER A 49 37.34 33.62 -0.40
N THR A 50 36.55 33.70 0.66
CA THR A 50 35.50 32.72 1.00
C THR A 50 34.28 32.93 0.12
N SER A 51 34.35 32.41 -1.11
CA SER A 51 33.21 32.16 -1.99
C SER A 51 33.33 30.75 -2.56
N LEU A 52 32.19 30.07 -2.76
CA LEU A 52 32.04 28.65 -3.16
C LEU A 52 31.99 27.60 -2.04
N PHE A 53 31.27 27.90 -0.95
CA PHE A 53 30.29 26.91 -0.46
C PHE A 53 28.95 27.23 -1.11
N ALA A 54 28.76 26.72 -2.33
CA ALA A 54 27.41 26.49 -2.80
C ALA A 54 26.75 25.50 -1.83
N GLN A 55 25.56 25.82 -1.34
CA GLN A 55 24.67 24.80 -0.79
C GLN A 55 24.59 23.68 -1.84
N PRO A 56 24.75 22.39 -1.48
CA PRO A 56 24.54 21.32 -2.44
C PRO A 56 23.11 21.47 -2.94
N SER A 57 22.96 21.84 -4.21
CA SER A 57 21.65 21.92 -4.85
C SER A 57 21.02 20.53 -4.75
N THR A 58 19.81 20.44 -4.20
CA THR A 58 19.05 19.20 -4.20
C THR A 58 19.07 18.64 -5.62
N PRO A 59 19.47 17.37 -5.81
CA PRO A 59 19.69 16.83 -7.14
C PRO A 59 18.39 16.91 -7.92
N THR A 60 18.45 17.30 -9.19
CA THR A 60 17.25 17.33 -10.02
C THR A 60 16.84 15.91 -10.36
N LEU A 61 15.54 15.68 -10.62
CA LEU A 61 15.04 14.37 -11.06
C LEU A 61 15.80 13.85 -12.30
N ALA A 62 16.13 14.73 -13.24
CA ALA A 62 16.97 14.36 -14.40
C ALA A 62 18.36 13.86 -13.97
N HIS A 63 19.03 14.57 -13.04
CA HIS A 63 20.35 14.14 -12.53
C HIS A 63 20.28 12.79 -11.81
N ALA A 64 19.25 12.56 -11.01
CA ALA A 64 19.04 11.28 -10.32
C ALA A 64 18.74 10.13 -11.31
N LEU A 65 17.96 10.39 -12.37
CA LEU A 65 17.63 9.39 -13.39
C LEU A 65 18.81 9.05 -14.29
N ASP A 66 19.69 10.01 -14.57
CA ASP A 66 20.94 9.88 -15.34
C ASP A 66 22.13 9.33 -14.53
N ASN A 67 21.98 9.05 -13.23
CA ASN A 67 23.09 8.57 -12.40
C ASN A 67 23.67 7.25 -12.95
N PRO A 68 24.94 7.23 -13.42
CA PRO A 68 25.52 6.06 -14.09
C PRO A 68 25.66 4.84 -13.17
N ALA A 69 25.55 5.01 -11.84
CA ALA A 69 25.55 3.93 -10.86
C ALA A 69 24.45 2.89 -11.11
N TRP A 70 23.30 3.28 -11.69
CA TRP A 70 22.23 2.34 -12.06
C TRP A 70 22.69 1.29 -13.08
N SER A 71 23.65 1.64 -13.93
CA SER A 71 24.20 0.77 -14.97
C SER A 71 25.39 -0.08 -14.50
N ASP A 72 25.95 0.18 -13.31
CA ASP A 72 27.09 -0.57 -12.76
C ASP A 72 26.64 -1.90 -12.13
N PRO A 73 27.00 -3.07 -12.71
CA PRO A 73 26.67 -4.36 -12.11
C PRO A 73 27.29 -4.56 -10.72
N ALA A 74 28.39 -3.88 -10.39
CA ALA A 74 29.03 -3.93 -9.08
C ALA A 74 28.33 -3.04 -8.02
N TYR A 75 27.64 -1.97 -8.44
CA TYR A 75 26.75 -1.19 -7.59
C TYR A 75 25.50 -2.00 -7.25
N LEU A 76 24.80 -2.52 -8.26
CA LEU A 76 23.65 -3.40 -8.09
C LEU A 76 23.99 -4.65 -7.23
N LYS A 77 25.18 -5.23 -7.41
CA LYS A 77 25.64 -6.39 -6.61
C LYS A 77 25.97 -6.06 -5.16
N ARG A 78 26.33 -4.81 -4.82
CA ARG A 78 26.50 -4.36 -3.42
C ARG A 78 25.15 -4.24 -2.70
N TYR A 79 24.14 -3.71 -3.39
CA TYR A 79 22.76 -3.62 -2.87
C TYR A 79 22.08 -4.99 -2.66
N ARG A 80 22.60 -6.09 -3.24
CA ARG A 80 22.06 -7.46 -3.07
C ARG A 80 22.25 -8.04 -1.65
N ASN A 81 22.97 -7.38 -0.74
CA ASN A 81 23.29 -7.92 0.58
C ASN A 81 23.06 -6.87 1.69
N PRO A 82 21.88 -6.88 2.35
CA PRO A 82 21.54 -5.91 3.40
C PRO A 82 22.56 -5.86 4.56
N SER A 83 23.24 -6.97 4.81
CA SER A 83 24.27 -7.14 5.87
C SER A 83 25.58 -6.37 5.63
N ARG A 84 25.69 -5.57 4.55
CA ARG A 84 26.94 -4.88 4.15
C ARG A 84 26.87 -3.36 4.11
N HIS A 85 25.80 -2.73 4.60
CA HIS A 85 25.70 -1.27 4.55
C HIS A 85 26.68 -0.51 5.46
N ASP A 86 27.28 -1.17 6.47
CA ASP A 86 28.32 -0.61 7.33
C ASP A 86 29.69 -1.31 7.16
N ALA A 87 30.44 -0.95 6.11
CA ALA A 87 31.90 -1.08 6.08
C ALA A 87 32.53 -0.24 4.96
N ARG A 88 33.04 0.96 5.29
CA ARG A 88 34.12 1.58 4.50
C ARG A 88 35.45 1.05 5.00
N LEU A 89 36.20 0.33 4.16
CA LEU A 89 37.61 0.04 4.39
C LEU A 89 38.44 0.42 3.13
N PRO A 90 39.65 0.98 3.31
CA PRO A 90 40.50 1.44 2.21
C PRO A 90 41.15 0.25 1.46
N PRO A 91 41.68 0.46 0.24
CA PRO A 91 42.14 -0.64 -0.61
C PRO A 91 43.48 -1.21 -0.14
N SER A 92 43.51 -2.52 0.13
CA SER A 92 44.75 -3.29 0.25
C SER A 92 45.22 -3.77 -1.14
N ARG A 93 46.52 -3.64 -1.41
CA ARG A 93 47.15 -4.05 -2.67
C ARG A 93 47.29 -5.57 -2.76
N GLY A 94 47.00 -6.10 -3.95
CA GLY A 94 47.76 -7.17 -4.61
C GLY A 94 47.76 -8.58 -4.01
N LEU A 95 47.34 -9.56 -4.81
CA LEU A 95 48.30 -10.40 -5.54
C LEU A 95 47.59 -11.24 -6.62
N ASP A 96 48.26 -11.41 -7.75
CA ASP A 96 47.80 -12.22 -8.88
C ASP A 96 47.84 -13.73 -8.57
N THR A 97 47.03 -14.51 -9.29
CA THR A 97 47.56 -15.63 -10.10
C THR A 97 46.52 -16.10 -11.11
N ALA A 98 46.98 -16.46 -12.31
CA ALA A 98 46.14 -16.76 -13.47
C ALA A 98 45.97 -18.26 -13.72
N ALA A 99 44.82 -18.66 -14.29
CA ALA A 99 44.70 -19.91 -15.07
C ALA A 99 43.49 -19.89 -16.05
N LYS A 100 43.80 -19.72 -17.34
CA LYS A 100 43.10 -20.19 -18.55
C LYS A 100 44.21 -20.67 -19.51
N PRO A 101 43.99 -21.49 -20.57
CA PRO A 101 42.76 -21.75 -21.34
C PRO A 101 42.42 -23.27 -21.44
N GLY A 102 41.43 -23.79 -22.17
CA GLY A 102 40.39 -23.25 -23.08
C GLY A 102 40.25 -24.15 -24.33
N THR A 103 39.17 -24.04 -25.13
CA THR A 103 39.12 -24.51 -26.54
C THR A 103 37.86 -23.98 -27.27
N ARG A 104 37.94 -23.83 -28.59
CA ARG A 104 36.83 -23.48 -29.51
C ARG A 104 36.46 -24.69 -30.39
N SER A 105 35.23 -24.72 -30.90
CA SER A 105 34.92 -25.28 -32.23
C SER A 105 33.64 -24.65 -32.82
N HIS A 106 33.57 -24.54 -34.15
CA HIS A 106 32.52 -23.86 -34.92
C HIS A 106 31.67 -24.83 -35.76
N SER A 107 30.40 -24.47 -36.01
CA SER A 107 29.65 -24.63 -37.29
C SER A 107 28.34 -23.82 -37.16
N VAL A 108 27.91 -22.87 -38.00
CA VAL A 108 27.94 -22.61 -39.47
C VAL A 108 26.69 -23.14 -40.22
N ALA A 109 25.68 -22.26 -40.27
CA ALA A 109 24.84 -21.81 -41.41
C ALA A 109 23.99 -22.77 -42.29
N SER A 110 22.70 -22.41 -42.43
CA SER A 110 21.98 -22.07 -43.70
C SER A 110 20.50 -21.73 -43.35
N THR A 111 19.78 -20.67 -43.79
CA THR A 111 19.61 -19.85 -45.01
C THR A 111 18.61 -20.36 -46.06
N SER A 112 17.39 -19.82 -46.05
CA SER A 112 16.52 -19.45 -47.19
C SER A 112 15.27 -18.75 -46.62
N THR A 113 14.94 -17.47 -46.92
CA THR A 113 14.33 -16.90 -48.14
C THR A 113 13.00 -17.55 -48.55
N ALA A 114 11.93 -16.84 -48.92
CA ALA A 114 11.52 -15.44 -48.78
C ALA A 114 10.02 -15.38 -49.21
N ASP A 115 9.26 -14.38 -48.76
CA ASP A 115 8.45 -13.51 -49.63
C ASP A 115 7.37 -12.73 -48.86
N ALA A 116 7.11 -11.51 -49.33
CA ALA A 116 6.17 -10.57 -48.76
C ALA A 116 5.21 -10.05 -49.83
N ASN A 117 3.90 -10.05 -49.52
CA ASN A 117 3.00 -8.90 -49.74
C ASN A 117 1.57 -9.22 -49.30
N GLY A 118 0.79 -8.19 -48.96
CA GLY A 118 -0.64 -8.33 -48.60
C GLY A 118 -1.12 -7.49 -47.41
N ASN A 119 -0.49 -6.34 -47.16
CA ASN A 119 -0.90 -5.42 -46.10
C ASN A 119 -2.15 -4.62 -46.55
N GLY A 120 -3.19 -4.50 -45.73
CA GLY A 120 -4.39 -3.76 -46.19
C GLY A 120 -5.64 -3.63 -45.30
N VAL A 121 -5.84 -4.44 -44.24
CA VAL A 121 -7.10 -4.36 -43.44
C VAL A 121 -6.90 -4.44 -41.90
N LYS A 122 -5.77 -4.95 -41.39
CA LYS A 122 -5.65 -5.31 -39.96
C LYS A 122 -5.32 -4.15 -38.99
N VAL A 123 -4.88 -2.99 -39.46
CA VAL A 123 -4.37 -1.90 -38.59
C VAL A 123 -5.48 -1.05 -37.94
N GLN A 124 -6.71 -1.04 -38.47
CA GLN A 124 -7.83 -0.30 -37.85
C GLN A 124 -8.61 -1.06 -36.77
N ARG A 125 -8.51 -2.40 -36.71
CA ARG A 125 -9.18 -3.19 -35.65
C ARG A 125 -8.39 -3.25 -34.34
N SER A 126 -7.06 -3.16 -34.38
CA SER A 126 -6.21 -3.21 -33.16
C SER A 126 -6.26 -1.96 -32.29
N ARG A 127 -6.65 -0.79 -32.84
CA ARG A 127 -6.80 0.44 -32.06
C ARG A 127 -8.15 0.54 -31.34
N ARG A 128 -9.20 -0.06 -31.90
CA ARG A 128 -10.57 -0.03 -31.33
C ARG A 128 -10.67 -0.90 -30.08
N ASN A 129 -10.16 -2.13 -30.14
CA ASN A 129 -10.11 -3.04 -28.98
C ASN A 129 -9.25 -2.52 -27.82
N ARG A 130 -8.26 -1.65 -28.09
CA ARG A 130 -7.43 -1.02 -27.04
C ARG A 130 -8.19 0.12 -26.34
N LEU A 131 -8.88 0.96 -27.11
CA LEU A 131 -9.68 2.06 -26.58
C LEU A 131 -10.95 1.59 -25.86
N GLU A 132 -11.56 0.47 -26.28
CA GLU A 132 -12.68 -0.15 -25.55
C GLU A 132 -12.24 -0.76 -24.21
N MET A 133 -11.00 -1.27 -24.09
CA MET A 133 -10.42 -1.69 -22.80
C MET A 133 -10.02 -0.50 -21.91
N GLU A 134 -9.48 0.58 -22.47
CA GLU A 134 -9.15 1.81 -21.72
C GLU A 134 -10.43 2.54 -21.23
N ALA A 135 -11.55 2.42 -21.94
CA ALA A 135 -12.87 2.89 -21.50
C ALA A 135 -13.42 2.07 -20.30
N LEU A 136 -13.20 0.76 -20.27
CA LEU A 136 -13.53 -0.08 -19.10
C LEU A 136 -12.70 0.26 -17.86
N TRP A 137 -11.49 0.82 -18.03
CA TRP A 137 -10.59 1.18 -16.93
C TRP A 137 -10.79 2.59 -16.37
N SER A 138 -11.53 3.44 -17.09
CA SER A 138 -11.81 4.84 -16.71
C SER A 138 -13.18 5.07 -16.02
N GLY A 139 -13.89 3.99 -15.70
CA GLY A 139 -15.15 4.01 -14.95
C GLY A 139 -16.38 4.09 -15.85
N GLY A 140 -16.83 2.93 -16.34
CA GLY A 140 -18.11 2.79 -17.04
C GLY A 140 -19.28 2.68 -16.04
N ASP A 141 -20.31 3.50 -16.24
CA ASP A 141 -21.60 3.54 -15.53
C ASP A 141 -21.56 3.17 -14.04
N PHE A 142 -21.00 4.09 -13.26
CA PHE A 142 -21.37 4.23 -11.85
C PHE A 142 -22.90 4.32 -11.75
N SER A 143 -23.52 3.34 -11.08
CA SER A 143 -24.70 3.68 -10.26
C SER A 143 -24.27 4.84 -9.36
N PRO A 144 -25.06 5.93 -9.26
CA PRO A 144 -24.65 7.12 -8.53
C PRO A 144 -24.24 6.71 -7.11
N PRO A 145 -23.07 7.17 -6.61
CA PRO A 145 -22.61 6.77 -5.29
C PRO A 145 -23.68 7.15 -4.27
N ILE A 146 -24.22 6.17 -3.56
CA ILE A 146 -25.18 6.42 -2.49
C ILE A 146 -24.45 7.26 -1.45
N PRO A 147 -24.87 8.51 -1.16
CA PRO A 147 -24.21 9.32 -0.16
C PRO A 147 -24.25 8.60 1.19
N LEU A 148 -23.10 8.56 1.88
CA LEU A 148 -22.92 7.91 3.19
C LEU A 148 -23.87 8.43 4.29
N GLU A 149 -24.58 9.53 4.03
CA GLU A 149 -25.52 10.22 4.93
C GLU A 149 -26.69 9.34 5.41
N ASN A 150 -27.00 8.26 4.68
CA ASN A 150 -28.18 7.43 4.91
C ASN A 150 -27.93 6.18 5.78
N TYR A 151 -26.69 5.82 6.13
CA TYR A 151 -26.43 4.67 7.01
C TYR A 151 -26.54 5.07 8.49
N ARG A 152 -27.70 4.79 9.10
CA ARG A 152 -28.01 5.12 10.50
C ARG A 152 -28.42 3.89 11.31
N ALA A 153 -27.45 3.30 12.02
CA ALA A 153 -27.75 2.48 13.19
C ALA A 153 -28.18 3.41 14.34
N GLN A 154 -29.36 3.17 14.93
CA GLN A 154 -29.83 3.85 16.13
C GLN A 154 -29.24 3.17 17.36
N THR A 155 -28.05 3.59 17.79
CA THR A 155 -27.39 3.10 19.01
C THR A 155 -26.90 4.28 19.84
N THR A 156 -26.84 4.11 21.16
CA THR A 156 -26.27 5.08 22.11
C THR A 156 -24.75 4.95 22.25
N ARG A 157 -24.17 3.83 21.81
CA ARG A 157 -22.72 3.55 21.89
C ARG A 157 -21.89 4.43 20.95
N PRO A 158 -20.59 4.64 21.23
CA PRO A 158 -19.64 5.22 20.29
C PRO A 158 -19.64 4.47 18.95
N ARG A 159 -19.75 5.18 17.83
CA ARG A 159 -19.64 4.56 16.50
C ARG A 159 -18.21 4.06 16.27
N HIS A 160 -18.06 2.77 16.01
CA HIS A 160 -16.79 2.18 15.56
C HIS A 160 -16.81 1.80 14.08
N ALA A 161 -15.62 1.72 13.50
CA ALA A 161 -15.35 0.96 12.30
C ALA A 161 -14.51 -0.28 12.66
N LEU A 162 -14.78 -1.41 12.02
CA LEU A 162 -14.05 -2.66 12.18
C LEU A 162 -13.11 -2.84 10.97
N LEU A 163 -11.83 -3.13 11.24
CA LEU A 163 -10.79 -3.13 10.22
C LEU A 163 -10.00 -4.45 10.27
N PHE A 164 -9.87 -5.09 9.11
CA PHE A 164 -9.17 -6.37 8.99
C PHE A 164 -7.78 -6.22 8.34
N PRO A 165 -6.74 -6.87 8.88
CA PRO A 165 -5.39 -6.80 8.33
C PRO A 165 -5.25 -7.65 7.06
N GLY A 166 -4.29 -7.27 6.21
CA GLY A 166 -3.93 -7.97 4.98
C GLY A 166 -2.64 -8.77 5.07
N SER A 167 -2.20 -9.30 3.93
CA SER A 167 -0.94 -10.03 3.76
C SER A 167 0.27 -9.22 4.29
N GLY A 168 1.18 -9.90 4.98
CA GLY A 168 2.29 -9.29 5.73
C GLY A 168 2.01 -9.13 7.24
N SER A 169 0.80 -9.46 7.70
CA SER A 169 0.43 -9.49 9.12
C SER A 169 0.62 -10.86 9.79
N GLN A 170 0.77 -11.94 8.99
CA GLN A 170 0.84 -13.31 9.48
C GLN A 170 2.15 -13.65 10.20
N TYR A 171 2.05 -14.37 11.31
CA TYR A 171 3.18 -14.93 12.04
C TYR A 171 2.82 -16.29 12.62
N VAL A 172 3.81 -17.19 12.73
CA VAL A 172 3.59 -18.53 13.31
C VAL A 172 3.14 -18.40 14.76
N GLY A 173 2.09 -19.14 15.14
CA GLY A 173 1.45 -19.08 16.46
C GLY A 173 0.39 -17.98 16.60
N MET A 174 0.07 -17.23 15.54
CA MET A 174 -1.02 -16.24 15.59
C MET A 174 -2.36 -16.87 15.98
N GLY A 175 -3.10 -16.20 16.88
CA GLY A 175 -4.36 -16.71 17.41
C GLY A 175 -4.26 -18.02 18.21
N ALA A 176 -3.07 -18.51 18.59
CA ALA A 176 -2.94 -19.80 19.29
C ALA A 176 -3.66 -19.85 20.65
N PHE A 177 -3.80 -18.71 21.35
CA PHE A 177 -4.58 -18.58 22.58
C PHE A 177 -6.09 -18.83 22.36
N LEU A 178 -6.59 -18.80 21.12
CA LEU A 178 -7.97 -19.13 20.78
C LEU A 178 -8.21 -20.63 20.54
N ARG A 179 -7.18 -21.50 20.51
CA ARG A 179 -7.34 -22.93 20.17
C ARG A 179 -8.34 -23.68 21.06
N GLU A 180 -8.49 -23.27 22.31
CA GLU A 180 -9.40 -23.89 23.28
C GLU A 180 -10.82 -23.28 23.25
N GLN A 181 -11.00 -22.14 22.58
CA GLN A 181 -12.27 -21.44 22.50
C GLN A 181 -13.16 -22.07 21.42
N LYS A 182 -14.35 -22.56 21.82
CA LYS A 182 -15.25 -23.28 20.93
C LYS A 182 -15.60 -22.53 19.64
N PRO A 183 -15.90 -21.21 19.63
CA PRO A 183 -16.17 -20.48 18.39
C PRO A 183 -14.99 -20.46 17.40
N ALA A 184 -13.76 -20.46 17.90
CA ALA A 184 -12.55 -20.53 17.08
C ALA A 184 -12.30 -21.95 16.55
N GLN A 185 -12.57 -22.99 17.36
CA GLN A 185 -12.53 -24.38 16.89
C GLN A 185 -13.51 -24.62 15.73
N ASP A 186 -14.72 -24.07 15.81
CA ASP A 186 -15.72 -24.16 14.74
C ASP A 186 -15.25 -23.45 13.45
N VAL A 187 -14.54 -22.32 13.58
CA VAL A 187 -13.92 -21.60 12.45
C VAL A 187 -12.84 -22.42 11.77
N TRP A 188 -11.94 -23.03 12.56
CA TRP A 188 -10.88 -23.87 12.00
C TRP A 188 -11.46 -25.13 11.34
N ALA A 189 -12.46 -25.77 11.95
CA ALA A 189 -13.15 -26.92 11.36
C ALA A 189 -13.81 -26.57 10.01
N GLU A 190 -14.54 -25.46 9.92
CA GLU A 190 -15.14 -24.97 8.67
C GLU A 190 -14.07 -24.68 7.60
N ALA A 191 -12.95 -24.08 7.99
CA ALA A 191 -11.84 -23.78 7.08
C ALA A 191 -11.13 -25.04 6.57
N ASP A 192 -10.90 -26.04 7.42
CA ASP A 192 -10.25 -27.29 7.03
C ASP A 192 -11.17 -28.13 6.11
N GLU A 193 -12.50 -28.12 6.32
CA GLU A 193 -13.47 -28.72 5.39
C GLU A 193 -13.48 -28.00 4.03
N ALA A 194 -13.45 -26.66 4.04
CA ALA A 194 -13.38 -25.84 2.83
C ALA A 194 -12.12 -26.14 1.99
N LEU A 195 -10.98 -26.40 2.66
CA LEU A 195 -9.70 -26.77 2.06
C LEU A 195 -9.64 -28.24 1.61
N ALA A 196 -10.25 -29.17 2.35
CA ALA A 196 -10.31 -30.58 1.94
C ALA A 196 -11.00 -30.76 0.57
N GLY A 197 -12.05 -29.97 0.30
CA GLY A 197 -12.72 -29.91 -1.01
C GLY A 197 -12.12 -28.91 -2.02
N PHE A 198 -11.01 -28.25 -1.71
CA PHE A 198 -10.49 -27.12 -2.52
C PHE A 198 -10.11 -27.54 -3.95
N GLU A 199 -9.40 -28.65 -4.13
CA GLU A 199 -8.91 -29.05 -5.46
C GLU A 199 -10.03 -29.48 -6.42
N GLU A 200 -11.10 -30.08 -5.90
CA GLU A 200 -12.29 -30.41 -6.70
C GLU A 200 -13.04 -29.14 -7.12
N TRP A 201 -13.30 -28.26 -6.15
CA TRP A 201 -13.92 -26.95 -6.39
C TRP A 201 -13.12 -26.12 -7.41
N ARG A 202 -11.80 -26.04 -7.24
CA ARG A 202 -10.87 -25.29 -8.11
C ARG A 202 -10.90 -25.80 -9.55
N LYS A 203 -10.89 -27.13 -9.75
CA LYS A 203 -11.00 -27.74 -11.08
C LYS A 203 -12.37 -27.51 -11.71
N GLY A 204 -13.43 -27.47 -10.89
CA GLY A 204 -14.78 -27.09 -11.31
C GLY A 204 -14.87 -25.70 -11.95
N LEU A 205 -13.96 -24.78 -11.61
CA LEU A 205 -13.87 -23.44 -12.24
C LEU A 205 -13.38 -23.47 -13.70
N LYS A 206 -12.84 -24.60 -14.19
CA LYS A 206 -12.45 -24.79 -15.60
C LYS A 206 -11.52 -23.71 -16.18
N LEU A 207 -10.66 -23.11 -15.34
CA LEU A 207 -9.81 -21.99 -15.74
C LEU A 207 -8.92 -22.33 -16.96
N HIS A 208 -8.53 -23.59 -17.13
CA HIS A 208 -7.76 -24.07 -18.29
C HIS A 208 -8.52 -24.06 -19.63
N GLU A 209 -9.86 -24.02 -19.62
CA GLU A 209 -10.73 -23.97 -20.81
C GLU A 209 -10.89 -22.54 -21.38
N HIS A 210 -10.47 -21.52 -20.62
CA HIS A 210 -10.50 -20.13 -21.09
C HIS A 210 -9.42 -19.85 -22.16
N ASP A 211 -9.66 -18.83 -22.97
CA ASP A 211 -8.68 -18.33 -23.94
C ASP A 211 -7.55 -17.50 -23.29
N GLY A 212 -6.46 -17.35 -24.02
CA GLY A 212 -5.37 -16.42 -23.67
C GLY A 212 -4.62 -16.75 -22.38
N GLU A 213 -4.21 -15.70 -21.66
CA GLU A 213 -3.38 -15.81 -20.45
C GLU A 213 -4.10 -16.52 -19.30
N LEU A 214 -5.42 -16.36 -19.18
CA LEU A 214 -6.21 -17.05 -18.16
C LEU A 214 -6.20 -18.56 -18.37
N GLY A 215 -6.41 -19.01 -19.62
CA GLY A 215 -6.26 -20.42 -19.99
C GLY A 215 -4.88 -20.98 -19.68
N GLN A 216 -3.84 -20.20 -20.00
CA GLN A 216 -2.46 -20.61 -19.72
C GLN A 216 -2.19 -20.72 -18.22
N LEU A 217 -2.63 -19.74 -17.44
CA LEU A 217 -2.55 -19.73 -15.98
C LEU A 217 -3.31 -20.91 -15.35
N GLY A 218 -4.50 -21.22 -15.87
CA GLY A 218 -5.30 -22.37 -15.46
C GLY A 218 -4.59 -23.71 -15.70
N ARG A 219 -3.97 -23.89 -16.88
CA ARG A 219 -3.18 -25.09 -17.20
C ARG A 219 -1.95 -25.23 -16.30
N MET A 220 -1.19 -24.15 -16.11
CA MET A 220 -0.02 -24.15 -15.21
C MET A 220 -0.39 -24.49 -13.76
N LEU A 221 -1.52 -23.98 -13.28
CA LEU A 221 -2.07 -24.28 -11.96
C LEU A 221 -2.49 -25.76 -11.85
N ASP A 222 -3.19 -26.30 -12.85
CA ASP A 222 -3.58 -27.71 -12.88
C ASP A 222 -2.38 -28.66 -12.96
N GLU A 223 -1.39 -28.37 -13.80
CA GLU A 223 -0.16 -29.15 -13.93
C GLU A 223 0.67 -29.13 -12.63
N THR A 224 0.85 -27.96 -12.01
CA THR A 224 1.72 -27.82 -10.84
C THR A 224 1.07 -28.37 -9.58
N GLU A 225 -0.20 -28.06 -9.30
CA GLU A 225 -0.89 -28.59 -8.11
C GLU A 225 -1.09 -30.11 -8.21
N ALA A 226 -1.31 -30.68 -9.40
CA ALA A 226 -1.35 -32.14 -9.58
C ALA A 226 0.00 -32.83 -9.30
N ALA A 227 1.12 -32.12 -9.44
CA ALA A 227 2.45 -32.65 -9.12
C ALA A 227 2.79 -32.59 -7.61
N ARG A 228 2.02 -31.87 -6.79
CA ARG A 228 2.29 -31.69 -5.35
C ARG A 228 1.89 -32.95 -4.57
N ARG A 229 2.89 -33.65 -4.02
CA ARG A 229 2.72 -34.96 -3.37
C ARG A 229 1.93 -34.93 -2.06
N ARG A 230 1.99 -33.83 -1.32
CA ARG A 230 1.23 -33.58 -0.09
C ARG A 230 1.24 -32.08 0.21
N GLU A 231 0.09 -31.55 0.58
CA GLU A 231 0.00 -30.22 1.17
C GLU A 231 0.00 -30.33 2.71
N PRO A 232 0.73 -29.46 3.45
CA PRO A 232 0.59 -29.37 4.90
C PRO A 232 -0.79 -28.79 5.28
N GLN A 233 -1.35 -29.18 6.43
CA GLN A 233 -2.64 -28.63 6.85
C GLN A 233 -2.49 -27.14 7.22
N LEU A 234 -3.43 -26.27 6.84
CA LEU A 234 -3.33 -24.84 7.13
C LEU A 234 -3.18 -24.58 8.64
N ARG A 235 -3.92 -25.30 9.47
CA ARG A 235 -3.78 -25.26 10.94
C ARG A 235 -2.33 -25.56 11.39
N GLU A 236 -1.66 -26.56 10.81
CA GLU A 236 -0.29 -26.95 11.17
C GLU A 236 0.67 -25.80 10.78
N VAL A 237 0.55 -25.30 9.54
CA VAL A 237 1.38 -24.19 9.02
C VAL A 237 1.25 -22.93 9.87
N VAL A 238 0.03 -22.57 10.29
CA VAL A 238 -0.23 -21.36 11.07
C VAL A 238 0.26 -21.47 12.50
N PHE A 239 0.11 -22.65 13.12
CA PHE A 239 0.36 -22.80 14.54
C PHE A 239 1.78 -23.21 14.90
N GLU A 240 2.40 -24.09 14.10
CA GLU A 240 3.66 -24.77 14.45
C GLU A 240 4.60 -24.95 13.25
N GLY A 241 4.15 -24.63 12.03
CA GLY A 241 4.94 -24.71 10.80
C GLY A 241 5.99 -23.62 10.66
N PRO A 242 6.82 -23.67 9.61
CA PRO A 242 7.89 -22.70 9.41
C PRO A 242 7.34 -21.40 8.77
N GLN A 243 7.90 -20.27 9.18
CA GLN A 243 7.39 -18.94 8.82
C GLN A 243 7.44 -18.66 7.31
N ASP A 244 8.38 -19.23 6.57
CA ASP A 244 8.48 -19.11 5.12
C ASP A 244 7.32 -19.82 4.41
N GLU A 245 6.95 -21.04 4.83
CA GLU A 245 5.76 -21.74 4.31
C GLU A 245 4.49 -20.95 4.65
N LEU A 246 4.35 -20.41 5.86
CA LEU A 246 3.22 -19.54 6.21
C LEU A 246 3.19 -18.24 5.38
N THR A 247 4.35 -17.73 4.95
CA THR A 247 4.48 -16.50 4.16
C THR A 247 4.15 -16.69 2.67
N ARG A 248 4.02 -17.93 2.20
CA ARG A 248 3.51 -18.21 0.85
C ARG A 248 2.07 -17.72 0.73
N SER A 249 1.76 -16.95 -0.31
CA SER A 249 0.46 -16.27 -0.47
C SER A 249 -0.75 -17.19 -0.29
N SER A 250 -0.68 -18.41 -0.83
CA SER A 250 -1.74 -19.41 -0.76
C SER A 250 -1.98 -19.96 0.65
N ASN A 251 -1.03 -19.80 1.58
CA ASN A 251 -1.21 -20.10 3.01
C ASN A 251 -1.53 -18.81 3.79
N ALA A 252 -0.75 -17.74 3.59
CA ALA A 252 -0.88 -16.47 4.31
C ALA A 252 -2.29 -15.87 4.24
N GLN A 253 -2.90 -15.81 3.05
CA GLN A 253 -4.18 -15.17 2.86
C GLN A 253 -5.34 -15.89 3.58
N PRO A 254 -5.58 -17.21 3.37
CA PRO A 254 -6.59 -17.92 4.15
C PRO A 254 -6.23 -17.99 5.65
N ALA A 255 -4.95 -18.06 6.01
CA ALA A 255 -4.54 -18.04 7.42
C ALA A 255 -4.96 -16.75 8.14
N ILE A 256 -4.79 -15.59 7.52
CA ILE A 256 -5.21 -14.29 8.06
C ILE A 256 -6.74 -14.20 8.15
N LEU A 257 -7.45 -14.67 7.10
CA LEU A 257 -8.91 -14.72 7.05
C LEU A 257 -9.50 -15.56 8.19
N VAL A 258 -9.03 -16.80 8.33
CA VAL A 258 -9.48 -17.76 9.34
C VAL A 258 -9.14 -17.25 10.74
N THR A 259 -7.94 -16.72 10.94
CA THR A 259 -7.54 -16.13 12.24
C THR A 259 -8.43 -14.93 12.60
N SER A 260 -8.60 -13.96 11.70
CA SER A 260 -9.46 -12.79 11.95
C SER A 260 -10.92 -13.17 12.21
N THR A 261 -11.42 -14.21 11.52
CA THR A 261 -12.78 -14.73 11.72
C THR A 261 -12.91 -15.48 13.05
N ALA A 262 -11.85 -16.16 13.52
CA ALA A 262 -11.82 -16.80 14.83
C ALA A 262 -11.84 -15.78 15.98
N PHE A 263 -11.08 -14.68 15.85
CA PHE A 263 -11.16 -13.52 16.76
C PHE A 263 -12.60 -12.98 16.80
N LEU A 264 -13.19 -12.67 15.63
CA LEU A 264 -14.53 -12.10 15.53
C LEU A 264 -15.61 -13.00 16.14
N ARG A 265 -15.71 -14.25 15.70
CA ARG A 265 -16.74 -15.19 16.20
C ARG A 265 -16.54 -15.52 17.68
N THR A 266 -15.34 -15.43 18.24
CA THR A 266 -15.12 -15.58 19.69
C THR A 266 -15.67 -14.38 20.45
N LEU A 267 -15.33 -13.15 20.03
CA LEU A 267 -15.88 -11.91 20.62
C LEU A 267 -17.42 -11.88 20.54
N GLU A 268 -17.98 -12.24 19.40
CA GLU A 268 -19.42 -12.23 19.17
C GLU A 268 -20.18 -13.33 19.92
N ARG A 269 -19.70 -14.58 19.90
CA ARG A 269 -20.49 -15.74 20.40
C ARG A 269 -20.20 -16.13 21.84
N GLN A 270 -18.98 -15.88 22.33
CA GLN A 270 -18.57 -16.26 23.68
C GLN A 270 -18.60 -15.08 24.66
N TYR A 271 -18.28 -13.89 24.16
CA TYR A 271 -18.25 -12.67 24.97
C TYR A 271 -19.43 -11.72 24.71
N ASN A 272 -20.32 -12.05 23.76
CA ASN A 272 -21.51 -11.25 23.41
C ASN A 272 -21.20 -9.81 22.96
N LEU A 273 -20.07 -9.59 22.29
CA LEU A 273 -19.72 -8.32 21.63
C LEU A 273 -20.12 -8.39 20.15
N PRO A 274 -21.31 -7.91 19.72
CA PRO A 274 -21.80 -8.00 18.33
C PRO A 274 -21.08 -7.01 17.39
N LEU A 275 -19.76 -7.15 17.24
CA LEU A 275 -18.88 -6.17 16.59
C LEU A 275 -19.26 -5.90 15.13
N SER A 276 -19.55 -6.93 14.34
CA SER A 276 -19.95 -6.77 12.93
C SER A 276 -21.26 -5.98 12.79
N ALA A 277 -22.30 -6.39 13.53
CA ALA A 277 -23.64 -5.80 13.48
C ALA A 277 -23.73 -4.40 14.07
N THR A 278 -22.84 -4.04 15.00
CA THR A 278 -22.79 -2.69 15.60
C THR A 278 -21.79 -1.75 14.94
N SER A 279 -20.94 -2.24 14.03
CA SER A 279 -20.02 -1.40 13.25
C SER A 279 -20.78 -0.47 12.32
N SER A 280 -20.36 0.78 12.25
CA SER A 280 -20.90 1.74 11.26
C SER A 280 -20.33 1.51 9.86
N LEU A 281 -19.07 1.04 9.79
CA LEU A 281 -18.34 0.73 8.55
C LEU A 281 -17.40 -0.45 8.82
N ILE A 282 -17.18 -1.30 7.81
CA ILE A 282 -16.20 -2.38 7.89
C ILE A 282 -15.22 -2.28 6.72
N LEU A 283 -13.92 -2.42 7.00
CA LEU A 283 -12.82 -2.25 6.05
C LEU A 283 -11.88 -3.45 6.09
N GLY A 284 -11.19 -3.71 4.99
CA GLY A 284 -10.09 -4.66 4.95
C GLY A 284 -8.91 -4.11 4.15
N HIS A 285 -7.70 -4.29 4.66
CA HIS A 285 -6.48 -3.93 3.94
C HIS A 285 -6.09 -5.07 3.00
N SER A 286 -6.01 -4.83 1.69
CA SER A 286 -5.59 -5.86 0.71
C SER A 286 -6.45 -7.13 0.85
N SER A 287 -5.84 -8.31 1.04
CA SER A 287 -6.52 -9.58 1.29
C SER A 287 -7.45 -9.57 2.52
N GLY A 288 -7.31 -8.62 3.44
CA GLY A 288 -8.23 -8.39 4.56
C GLY A 288 -9.64 -8.00 4.11
N GLU A 289 -9.83 -7.52 2.87
CA GLU A 289 -11.17 -7.22 2.31
C GLU A 289 -12.05 -8.48 2.20
N TYR A 290 -11.45 -9.66 2.01
CA TYR A 290 -12.19 -10.93 2.12
C TYR A 290 -12.63 -11.21 3.57
N SER A 291 -11.85 -10.83 4.57
CA SER A 291 -12.23 -10.97 5.99
C SER A 291 -13.40 -10.03 6.33
N ALA A 292 -13.38 -8.82 5.77
CA ALA A 292 -14.48 -7.86 5.86
C ALA A 292 -15.76 -8.38 5.18
N ALA A 293 -15.62 -9.01 4.00
CA ALA A 293 -16.74 -9.64 3.30
C ALA A 293 -17.33 -10.84 4.05
N VAL A 294 -16.50 -11.64 4.73
CA VAL A 294 -16.97 -12.72 5.63
C VAL A 294 -17.64 -12.16 6.88
N ALA A 295 -17.07 -11.12 7.49
CA ALA A 295 -17.63 -10.46 8.67
C ALA A 295 -19.00 -9.78 8.43
N THR A 296 -19.29 -9.39 7.18
CA THR A 296 -20.58 -8.82 6.76
C THR A 296 -21.56 -9.85 6.18
N GLY A 297 -21.19 -11.14 6.16
CA GLY A 297 -21.97 -12.21 5.53
C GLY A 297 -22.11 -12.09 4.01
N ALA A 298 -21.35 -11.20 3.36
CA ALA A 298 -21.36 -11.01 1.91
C ALA A 298 -20.73 -12.20 1.16
N ILE A 299 -19.82 -12.92 1.83
CA ILE A 299 -19.20 -14.18 1.39
C ILE A 299 -19.24 -15.15 2.58
N SER A 300 -19.47 -16.45 2.35
CA SER A 300 -19.37 -17.46 3.42
C SER A 300 -17.91 -17.64 3.88
N LEU A 301 -17.63 -18.12 5.10
CA LEU A 301 -16.23 -18.40 5.50
C LEU A 301 -15.64 -19.50 4.61
N THR A 302 -16.40 -20.56 4.33
CA THR A 302 -16.05 -21.62 3.36
C THR A 302 -15.56 -21.04 2.01
N ASP A 303 -16.33 -20.14 1.41
CA ASP A 303 -15.99 -19.51 0.13
C ASP A 303 -14.83 -18.53 0.28
N GLY A 304 -14.77 -17.77 1.37
CA GLY A 304 -13.66 -16.87 1.67
C GLY A 304 -12.32 -17.59 1.77
N VAL A 305 -12.29 -18.78 2.39
CA VAL A 305 -11.09 -19.63 2.47
C VAL A 305 -10.67 -20.13 1.09
N ARG A 306 -11.61 -20.62 0.28
CA ARG A 306 -11.35 -21.08 -1.10
C ARG A 306 -10.86 -19.95 -2.00
N LEU A 307 -11.52 -18.79 -1.95
CA LEU A 307 -11.17 -17.62 -2.75
C LEU A 307 -9.80 -17.05 -2.36
N THR A 308 -9.48 -16.92 -1.08
CA THR A 308 -8.16 -16.44 -0.63
C THR A 308 -7.05 -17.45 -0.92
N ARG A 309 -7.31 -18.75 -0.80
CA ARG A 309 -6.39 -19.81 -1.24
C ARG A 309 -6.10 -19.71 -2.74
N LEU A 310 -7.14 -19.62 -3.56
CA LEU A 310 -7.04 -19.49 -5.01
C LEU A 310 -6.32 -18.21 -5.42
N HIS A 311 -6.66 -17.07 -4.82
CA HIS A 311 -6.02 -15.78 -5.09
C HIS A 311 -4.50 -15.87 -4.84
N GLY A 312 -4.08 -16.45 -3.72
CA GLY A 312 -2.68 -16.67 -3.42
C GLY A 312 -1.94 -17.57 -4.42
N LEU A 313 -2.60 -18.61 -4.96
CA LEU A 313 -2.05 -19.44 -6.03
C LEU A 313 -1.99 -18.68 -7.36
N LEU A 314 -3.07 -18.04 -7.80
CA LEU A 314 -3.13 -17.28 -9.05
C LEU A 314 -2.07 -16.16 -9.10
N THR A 315 -1.90 -15.40 -8.00
CA THR A 315 -0.86 -14.35 -7.93
C THR A 315 0.56 -14.91 -7.98
N HIS A 316 0.78 -16.13 -7.47
CA HIS A 316 2.08 -16.80 -7.54
C HIS A 316 2.38 -17.27 -8.97
N TYR A 317 1.44 -17.98 -9.60
CA TYR A 317 1.62 -18.57 -10.93
C TYR A 317 1.59 -17.54 -12.06
N ALA A 318 0.90 -16.40 -11.89
CA ALA A 318 0.87 -15.33 -12.89
C ALA A 318 2.27 -14.77 -13.21
N LEU A 319 3.19 -14.76 -12.24
CA LEU A 319 4.57 -14.28 -12.42
C LEU A 319 5.40 -15.13 -13.40
N SER A 320 5.02 -16.40 -13.58
CA SER A 320 5.67 -17.34 -14.49
C SER A 320 5.05 -17.35 -15.90
N LEU A 321 4.06 -16.49 -16.17
CA LEU A 321 3.55 -16.29 -17.53
C LEU A 321 4.62 -15.63 -18.41
N PRO A 322 4.82 -16.09 -19.67
CA PRO A 322 5.82 -15.52 -20.57
C PRO A 322 5.66 -14.03 -20.87
N SER A 323 4.44 -13.50 -20.75
CA SER A 323 4.11 -12.09 -20.92
C SER A 323 4.64 -11.19 -19.79
N ILE A 324 4.77 -11.73 -18.58
CA ILE A 324 5.39 -11.03 -17.44
C ILE A 324 6.91 -11.01 -17.61
N GLY A 325 7.52 -12.16 -17.90
CA GLY A 325 8.92 -12.22 -18.33
C GLY A 325 9.95 -11.81 -17.25
N LEU A 326 9.67 -12.10 -15.98
CA LEU A 326 10.62 -11.86 -14.86
C LEU A 326 11.45 -13.10 -14.53
N SER A 327 10.80 -14.27 -14.44
CA SER A 327 11.43 -15.59 -14.50
C SER A 327 10.36 -16.66 -14.75
N PRO A 328 10.57 -17.63 -15.66
CA PRO A 328 9.63 -18.75 -15.86
C PRO A 328 9.71 -19.80 -14.75
N ASP A 329 10.78 -19.78 -13.92
CA ASP A 329 11.05 -20.81 -12.91
C ASP A 329 10.09 -20.69 -11.70
N LEU A 330 9.33 -21.77 -11.47
CA LEU A 330 8.34 -21.90 -10.41
C LEU A 330 8.91 -22.09 -9.00
N ASP A 331 10.21 -22.35 -8.87
CA ASP A 331 10.94 -22.46 -7.60
C ASP A 331 11.99 -21.36 -7.41
N ALA A 332 12.20 -20.48 -8.40
CA ALA A 332 13.12 -19.35 -8.29
C ALA A 332 12.83 -18.49 -7.05
N PRO A 333 13.84 -18.09 -6.25
CA PRO A 333 13.66 -17.26 -5.06
C PRO A 333 12.80 -16.01 -5.35
N PRO A 334 11.95 -15.55 -4.41
CA PRO A 334 11.03 -14.42 -4.63
C PRO A 334 11.71 -13.19 -5.25
N ALA A 335 12.94 -12.89 -4.82
CA ALA A 335 13.80 -11.81 -5.32
C ALA A 335 14.27 -11.95 -6.79
N LEU A 336 13.81 -12.96 -7.54
CA LEU A 336 13.96 -13.14 -8.98
C LEU A 336 12.62 -13.11 -9.75
N ARG A 337 11.46 -13.03 -9.07
CA ARG A 337 10.13 -12.97 -9.70
C ARG A 337 9.41 -11.63 -9.51
N GLY A 338 9.98 -10.75 -8.69
CA GLY A 338 9.45 -9.42 -8.39
C GLY A 338 9.91 -8.96 -7.01
N GLN A 339 9.46 -7.78 -6.60
CA GLN A 339 9.77 -7.24 -5.28
C GLN A 339 8.67 -6.27 -4.84
N MET A 340 8.42 -6.20 -3.53
CA MET A 340 7.71 -5.10 -2.90
C MET A 340 8.63 -4.43 -1.88
N SER A 341 8.61 -3.10 -1.84
CA SER A 341 9.41 -2.33 -0.87
C SER A 341 8.57 -1.23 -0.25
N ALA A 342 8.57 -1.16 1.07
CA ALA A 342 7.92 -0.11 1.85
C ALA A 342 8.86 1.08 2.01
N LEU A 343 8.42 2.24 1.54
CA LEU A 343 9.09 3.52 1.64
C LEU A 343 8.54 4.32 2.82
N VAL A 344 9.44 4.99 3.54
CA VAL A 344 9.08 6.02 4.54
C VAL A 344 9.31 7.38 3.91
N LEU A 345 8.23 8.13 3.71
CA LEU A 345 8.27 9.48 3.12
C LEU A 345 8.81 10.48 4.14
N ASN A 346 9.58 11.44 3.66
CA ASN A 346 10.06 12.55 4.46
C ASN A 346 8.97 13.63 4.64
N PRO A 347 8.98 14.38 5.77
CA PRO A 347 8.01 15.45 6.00
C PRO A 347 8.03 16.49 4.88
N GLY A 348 6.84 16.95 4.47
CA GLY A 348 6.67 17.93 3.38
C GLY A 348 6.40 17.31 2.01
N HIS A 349 6.78 16.05 1.78
CA HIS A 349 6.51 15.35 0.52
C HIS A 349 5.11 14.74 0.47
N SER A 350 4.56 14.59 -0.73
CA SER A 350 3.19 14.11 -0.94
C SER A 350 3.10 12.79 -1.71
N HIS A 351 2.00 12.07 -1.51
CA HIS A 351 1.66 10.90 -2.34
C HIS A 351 1.56 11.23 -3.84
N ALA A 352 1.13 12.46 -4.19
CA ALA A 352 1.01 12.89 -5.58
C ALA A 352 2.39 13.07 -6.24
N GLU A 353 3.30 13.77 -5.55
CA GLU A 353 4.69 13.97 -5.97
C GLU A 353 5.44 12.65 -6.16
N LEU A 354 5.36 11.74 -5.18
CA LEU A 354 5.96 10.41 -5.29
C LEU A 354 5.38 9.64 -6.48
N THR A 355 4.06 9.71 -6.70
CA THR A 355 3.41 9.05 -7.84
C THR A 355 3.89 9.63 -9.17
N GLU A 356 4.12 10.95 -9.26
CA GLU A 356 4.67 11.59 -10.45
C GLU A 356 6.12 11.15 -10.74
N VAL A 357 6.95 11.05 -9.71
CA VAL A 357 8.33 10.55 -9.83
C VAL A 357 8.36 9.08 -10.28
N ILE A 358 7.52 8.21 -9.70
CA ILE A 358 7.38 6.81 -10.13
C ILE A 358 6.89 6.70 -11.59
N ALA A 359 5.93 7.55 -12.00
CA ALA A 359 5.46 7.58 -13.38
C ALA A 359 6.59 7.97 -14.36
N LYS A 360 7.48 8.90 -14.00
CA LYS A 360 8.65 9.28 -14.81
C LYS A 360 9.70 8.18 -14.85
N ILE A 361 10.06 7.56 -13.72
CA ILE A 361 10.97 6.40 -13.67
C ILE A 361 10.47 5.27 -14.59
N ARG A 362 9.15 5.01 -14.58
CA ARG A 362 8.51 3.99 -15.43
C ARG A 362 8.49 4.38 -16.91
N ALA A 363 8.31 5.66 -17.24
CA ALA A 363 8.35 6.15 -18.62
C ALA A 363 9.78 6.07 -19.20
N GLU A 364 10.79 6.38 -18.40
CA GLU A 364 12.21 6.30 -18.74
C GLU A 364 12.79 4.89 -18.53
N ARG A 365 12.00 3.86 -18.85
CA ARG A 365 12.46 2.47 -18.82
C ARG A 365 13.58 2.30 -19.86
N PRO A 366 14.70 1.62 -19.54
CA PRO A 366 15.78 1.43 -20.51
C PRO A 366 15.27 0.82 -21.82
N SER A 367 15.72 1.34 -22.96
CA SER A 367 15.32 0.83 -24.28
C SER A 367 15.76 -0.62 -24.53
N THR A 368 16.71 -1.12 -23.73
CA THR A 368 17.17 -2.51 -23.70
C THR A 368 16.33 -3.43 -22.81
N ALA A 369 15.39 -2.89 -22.02
CA ALA A 369 14.59 -3.67 -21.08
C ALA A 369 13.53 -4.52 -21.80
N THR A 370 13.62 -5.84 -21.63
CA THR A 370 12.72 -6.82 -22.22
C THR A 370 11.59 -7.20 -21.26
N GLY A 371 10.42 -7.58 -21.79
CA GLY A 371 9.26 -7.97 -20.97
C GLY A 371 8.91 -6.90 -19.92
N SER A 372 8.92 -7.29 -18.64
CA SER A 372 8.63 -6.41 -17.49
C SER A 372 9.86 -5.87 -16.75
N GLU A 373 11.09 -6.08 -17.25
CA GLU A 373 12.29 -5.45 -16.68
C GLU A 373 12.13 -3.92 -16.56
N GLY A 374 12.70 -3.31 -15.52
CA GLY A 374 12.60 -1.89 -15.20
C GLY A 374 11.22 -1.40 -14.72
N THR A 375 10.23 -2.28 -14.58
CA THR A 375 8.86 -1.85 -14.22
C THR A 375 8.73 -1.63 -12.72
N VAL A 376 8.20 -0.48 -12.34
CA VAL A 376 7.88 -0.12 -10.97
C VAL A 376 6.55 0.64 -10.92
N GLU A 377 5.72 0.30 -9.94
CA GLU A 377 4.40 0.88 -9.72
C GLU A 377 4.19 1.12 -8.22
N VAL A 378 3.31 2.07 -7.88
CA VAL A 378 2.83 2.19 -6.49
C VAL A 378 1.79 1.09 -6.26
N ALA A 379 1.97 0.33 -5.18
CA ALA A 379 1.15 -0.82 -4.80
C ALA A 379 0.24 -0.54 -3.60
N SER A 380 0.66 0.34 -2.69
CA SER A 380 -0.21 0.78 -1.59
C SER A 380 0.17 2.14 -1.02
N PHE A 381 -0.82 2.94 -0.66
CA PHE A 381 -0.69 4.13 0.19
C PHE A 381 -1.16 3.74 1.59
N ASN A 382 -0.24 3.24 2.44
CA ASN A 382 -0.57 2.66 3.74
C ASN A 382 -0.84 3.73 4.81
N SER A 383 -0.16 4.87 4.76
CA SER A 383 -0.32 5.98 5.71
C SER A 383 0.16 7.27 5.07
N THR A 384 -0.05 8.43 5.70
CA THR A 384 0.51 9.73 5.25
C THR A 384 2.03 9.73 5.06
N THR A 385 2.73 8.78 5.67
CA THR A 385 4.19 8.68 5.71
C THR A 385 4.72 7.34 5.19
N GLN A 386 3.86 6.45 4.67
CA GLN A 386 4.27 5.14 4.16
C GLN A 386 3.56 4.77 2.86
N VAL A 387 4.36 4.56 1.82
CA VAL A 387 3.95 4.04 0.52
C VAL A 387 4.69 2.74 0.24
N VAL A 388 4.04 1.78 -0.43
CA VAL A 388 4.65 0.53 -0.89
C VAL A 388 4.75 0.57 -2.41
N LEU A 389 5.93 0.28 -2.95
CA LEU A 389 6.14 0.05 -4.37
C LEU A 389 6.11 -1.46 -4.66
N ALA A 390 5.66 -1.84 -5.86
CA ALA A 390 5.80 -3.20 -6.39
C ALA A 390 6.25 -3.18 -7.86
N GLY A 391 6.97 -4.23 -8.28
CA GLY A 391 7.48 -4.31 -9.64
C GLY A 391 8.61 -5.32 -9.81
N SER A 392 9.42 -5.13 -10.86
CA SER A 392 10.66 -5.87 -11.03
C SER A 392 11.69 -5.40 -10.00
N ARG A 393 12.62 -6.28 -9.63
CA ARG A 393 13.64 -5.98 -8.61
C ARG A 393 14.50 -4.76 -8.97
N ASP A 394 14.92 -4.69 -10.22
CA ASP A 394 15.73 -3.60 -10.76
C ASP A 394 14.94 -2.27 -10.82
N GLY A 395 13.65 -2.31 -11.18
CA GLY A 395 12.75 -1.14 -11.13
C GLY A 395 12.57 -0.61 -9.71
N ILE A 396 12.36 -1.51 -8.74
CA ILE A 396 12.23 -1.17 -7.31
C ILE A 396 13.53 -0.57 -6.75
N LEU A 397 14.69 -1.15 -7.08
CA LEU A 397 15.99 -0.64 -6.63
C LEU A 397 16.28 0.76 -7.22
N ARG A 398 16.08 0.96 -8.53
CA ARG A 398 16.25 2.28 -9.18
C ARG A 398 15.32 3.31 -8.53
N ALA A 399 14.04 2.99 -8.36
CA ALA A 399 13.08 3.92 -7.77
C ALA A 399 13.40 4.28 -6.31
N SER A 400 13.81 3.28 -5.51
CA SER A 400 14.11 3.49 -4.09
C SER A 400 15.28 4.44 -3.88
N GLU A 401 16.34 4.34 -4.68
CA GLU A 401 17.50 5.22 -4.55
C GLU A 401 17.27 6.59 -5.22
N VAL A 402 16.56 6.68 -6.35
CA VAL A 402 16.13 7.98 -6.93
C VAL A 402 15.28 8.78 -5.93
N LEU A 403 14.31 8.15 -5.27
CA LEU A 403 13.47 8.82 -4.26
C LEU A 403 14.26 9.23 -3.00
N LYS A 404 15.40 8.59 -2.74
CA LYS A 404 16.30 8.91 -1.63
C LYS A 404 17.29 10.02 -2.00
N GLU A 405 17.82 10.03 -3.22
CA GLU A 405 18.62 11.14 -3.75
C GLU A 405 17.81 12.45 -3.79
N LEU A 406 16.54 12.37 -4.17
CA LEU A 406 15.60 13.50 -4.16
C LEU A 406 15.09 13.90 -2.76
N GLU A 407 15.55 13.22 -1.70
CA GLU A 407 15.10 13.40 -0.32
C GLU A 407 13.59 13.18 -0.09
N ILE A 408 12.86 12.60 -1.05
CA ILE A 408 11.42 12.28 -0.95
C ILE A 408 11.18 11.16 0.07
N ALA A 409 12.07 10.17 0.14
CA ALA A 409 12.01 9.04 1.07
C ALA A 409 13.34 8.82 1.79
N SER A 410 13.33 8.75 3.13
CA SER A 410 14.55 8.50 3.93
C SER A 410 14.92 7.02 4.02
N ARG A 411 13.97 6.11 3.80
CA ARG A 411 14.18 4.67 3.95
C ARG A 411 13.30 3.87 2.99
N ALA A 412 13.90 2.85 2.37
CA ALA A 412 13.22 1.74 1.73
C ALA A 412 13.46 0.45 2.54
N ALA A 413 12.48 -0.45 2.59
CA ALA A 413 12.60 -1.73 3.26
C ALA A 413 11.80 -2.81 2.52
N ASP A 414 12.48 -3.87 2.11
CA ASP A 414 11.88 -4.99 1.38
C ASP A 414 10.85 -5.71 2.25
N LEU A 415 9.68 -5.96 1.67
CA LEU A 415 8.61 -6.69 2.35
C LEU A 415 8.80 -8.20 2.17
N PRO A 416 8.66 -9.02 3.24
CA PRO A 416 8.73 -10.47 3.16
C PRO A 416 7.41 -11.03 2.58
N VAL A 417 7.23 -10.88 1.26
CA VAL A 417 6.04 -11.32 0.53
C VAL A 417 6.44 -12.12 -0.71
N SER A 418 5.59 -13.08 -1.12
CA SER A 418 5.94 -14.01 -2.20
C SER A 418 5.62 -13.49 -3.63
N ALA A 419 5.06 -12.29 -3.77
CA ALA A 419 4.69 -11.70 -5.06
C ALA A 419 4.66 -10.15 -4.99
N PRO A 420 4.90 -9.45 -6.10
CA PRO A 420 4.62 -8.01 -6.26
C PRO A 420 3.11 -7.78 -6.44
N PHE A 421 2.37 -7.69 -5.34
CA PHE A 421 0.92 -7.44 -5.37
C PHE A 421 0.56 -6.03 -5.84
N HIS A 422 -0.71 -5.82 -6.21
CA HIS A 422 -1.31 -4.51 -6.48
C HIS A 422 -0.66 -3.72 -7.63
N CYS A 423 -0.01 -4.43 -8.56
CA CYS A 423 0.57 -3.88 -9.78
C CYS A 423 0.09 -4.65 -11.03
N SER A 424 0.39 -4.11 -12.21
CA SER A 424 -0.02 -4.66 -13.50
C SER A 424 0.34 -6.14 -13.74
N PHE A 425 1.37 -6.68 -13.08
CA PHE A 425 1.74 -8.10 -13.20
C PHE A 425 0.66 -9.05 -12.70
N MET A 426 -0.22 -8.58 -11.81
CA MET A 426 -1.29 -9.38 -11.23
C MET A 426 -2.56 -9.40 -12.09
N ALA A 427 -2.59 -8.74 -13.26
CA ALA A 427 -3.78 -8.70 -14.12
C ALA A 427 -4.30 -10.10 -14.56
N PRO A 428 -3.45 -11.10 -14.89
CA PRO A 428 -3.92 -12.46 -15.17
C PRO A 428 -4.54 -13.13 -13.94
N ALA A 429 -4.02 -12.86 -12.73
CA ALA A 429 -4.59 -13.35 -11.48
C ALA A 429 -5.95 -12.69 -11.18
N ALA A 430 -6.09 -11.40 -11.48
CA ALA A 430 -7.36 -10.68 -11.37
C ALA A 430 -8.44 -11.28 -12.30
N ALA A 431 -8.08 -11.65 -13.53
CA ALA A 431 -8.99 -12.34 -14.46
C ALA A 431 -9.44 -13.72 -13.92
N GLY A 432 -8.53 -14.48 -13.31
CA GLY A 432 -8.87 -15.76 -12.68
C GLY A 432 -9.76 -15.62 -11.45
N MET A 433 -9.52 -14.59 -10.61
CA MET A 433 -10.40 -14.29 -9.48
C MET A 433 -11.76 -13.77 -9.92
N HIS A 434 -11.85 -13.01 -11.01
CA HIS A 434 -13.13 -12.63 -11.60
C HIS A 434 -13.93 -13.88 -12.03
N ALA A 435 -13.30 -14.82 -12.74
CA ALA A 435 -13.94 -16.07 -13.14
C ALA A 435 -14.42 -16.92 -11.93
N ALA A 436 -13.66 -16.94 -10.84
CA ALA A 436 -14.07 -17.62 -9.61
C ALA A 436 -15.27 -16.93 -8.92
N LEU A 437 -15.19 -15.61 -8.73
CA LEU A 437 -16.20 -14.77 -8.07
C LEU A 437 -17.53 -14.68 -8.85
N THR A 438 -17.51 -14.86 -10.17
CA THR A 438 -18.72 -14.91 -11.01
C THR A 438 -19.20 -16.33 -11.34
N SER A 439 -18.50 -17.36 -10.83
CA SER A 439 -18.93 -18.75 -11.01
C SER A 439 -20.19 -19.06 -10.18
N SER A 440 -21.01 -19.99 -10.66
CA SER A 440 -22.18 -20.51 -9.92
C SER A 440 -21.83 -21.31 -8.66
N SER A 441 -20.54 -21.54 -8.38
CA SER A 441 -20.05 -22.25 -7.20
C SER A 441 -19.85 -21.36 -5.97
N ILE A 442 -19.98 -20.04 -6.12
CA ILE A 442 -19.82 -19.06 -5.05
C ILE A 442 -21.15 -18.33 -4.84
N ALA A 443 -21.61 -18.28 -3.59
CA ALA A 443 -22.77 -17.48 -3.21
C ALA A 443 -22.31 -16.11 -2.69
N LEU A 444 -22.69 -15.04 -3.40
CA LEU A 444 -22.45 -13.66 -2.98
C LEU A 444 -23.73 -13.02 -2.46
N HIS A 445 -23.64 -12.35 -1.33
CA HIS A 445 -24.76 -11.69 -0.67
C HIS A 445 -24.50 -10.19 -0.50
N THR A 446 -25.57 -9.43 -0.29
CA THR A 446 -25.46 -8.02 0.11
C THR A 446 -24.81 -7.94 1.50
N PRO A 447 -23.73 -7.15 1.67
CA PRO A 447 -23.12 -6.94 2.99
C PRO A 447 -24.14 -6.44 4.02
N SER A 448 -24.16 -7.03 5.22
CA SER A 448 -25.03 -6.57 6.33
C SER A 448 -24.71 -5.14 6.77
N THR A 449 -23.43 -4.77 6.67
CA THR A 449 -22.87 -3.44 6.96
C THR A 449 -22.07 -3.00 5.74
N PRO A 450 -22.15 -1.73 5.29
CA PRO A 450 -21.38 -1.25 4.16
C PRO A 450 -19.88 -1.49 4.33
N LEU A 451 -19.28 -2.07 3.30
CA LEU A 451 -17.84 -2.23 3.17
C LEU A 451 -17.24 -0.97 2.56
N VAL A 452 -15.98 -0.66 2.89
CA VAL A 452 -15.24 0.44 2.24
C VAL A 452 -14.22 -0.13 1.26
N SER A 453 -14.34 0.26 0.00
CA SER A 453 -13.46 -0.08 -1.11
C SER A 453 -12.02 0.35 -0.84
N GLY A 454 -11.09 -0.61 -0.88
CA GLY A 454 -9.66 -0.34 -0.77
C GLY A 454 -9.07 0.48 -1.93
N LEU A 455 -9.82 0.72 -3.01
CA LEU A 455 -9.34 1.40 -4.23
C LEU A 455 -9.45 2.92 -4.17
N ASP A 456 -10.48 3.43 -3.49
CA ASP A 456 -10.91 4.83 -3.54
C ASP A 456 -11.65 5.32 -2.28
N GLY A 457 -11.99 4.43 -1.34
CA GLY A 457 -12.80 4.77 -0.16
C GLY A 457 -14.31 4.83 -0.43
N SER A 458 -14.79 4.41 -1.59
CA SER A 458 -16.22 4.30 -1.89
C SER A 458 -16.90 3.17 -1.10
N LEU A 459 -18.23 3.20 -0.98
CA LEU A 459 -18.99 2.13 -0.33
C LEU A 459 -19.28 0.97 -1.28
N ILE A 460 -18.99 -0.24 -0.80
CA ILE A 460 -19.41 -1.51 -1.36
C ILE A 460 -20.67 -1.97 -0.59
N THR A 461 -21.81 -1.96 -1.28
CA THR A 461 -23.14 -2.25 -0.73
C THR A 461 -23.92 -3.31 -1.52
N THR A 462 -23.32 -3.87 -2.57
CA THR A 462 -23.93 -4.87 -3.44
C THR A 462 -22.94 -5.95 -3.87
N PRO A 463 -23.38 -7.18 -4.19
CA PRO A 463 -22.51 -8.23 -4.72
C PRO A 463 -21.67 -7.80 -5.92
N SER A 464 -22.25 -7.05 -6.88
CA SER A 464 -21.53 -6.55 -8.05
C SER A 464 -20.44 -5.54 -7.70
N SER A 465 -20.71 -4.60 -6.77
CA SER A 465 -19.68 -3.69 -6.27
C SER A 465 -18.55 -4.42 -5.53
N LEU A 466 -18.87 -5.52 -4.82
CA LEU A 466 -17.89 -6.35 -4.13
C LEU A 466 -16.97 -7.10 -5.11
N VAL A 467 -17.54 -7.75 -6.14
CA VAL A 467 -16.73 -8.39 -7.19
C VAL A 467 -15.83 -7.37 -7.89
N SER A 468 -16.38 -6.21 -8.24
CA SER A 468 -15.62 -5.13 -8.90
C SER A 468 -14.44 -4.68 -8.03
N GLY A 469 -14.67 -4.38 -6.74
CA GLY A 469 -13.63 -3.99 -5.79
C GLY A 469 -12.56 -5.05 -5.60
N LEU A 470 -12.97 -6.27 -5.22
CA LEU A 470 -12.06 -7.40 -4.95
C LEU A 470 -11.21 -7.76 -6.17
N VAL A 471 -11.77 -7.78 -7.37
CA VAL A 471 -11.02 -8.06 -8.62
C VAL A 471 -10.08 -6.92 -8.95
N ALA A 472 -10.57 -5.67 -8.93
CA ALA A 472 -9.79 -4.53 -9.38
C ALA A 472 -8.61 -4.22 -8.44
N GLN A 473 -8.73 -4.47 -7.12
CA GLN A 473 -7.59 -4.26 -6.21
C GLN A 473 -6.42 -5.23 -6.43
N ILE A 474 -6.61 -6.38 -7.06
CA ILE A 474 -5.54 -7.37 -7.26
C ILE A 474 -4.36 -6.78 -8.06
N SER A 475 -4.65 -5.94 -9.06
CA SER A 475 -3.67 -5.29 -9.95
C SER A 475 -3.64 -3.76 -9.87
N ARG A 476 -4.29 -3.16 -8.87
CA ARG A 476 -4.34 -1.69 -8.65
C ARG A 476 -3.93 -1.34 -7.22
N PRO A 477 -3.37 -0.13 -6.99
CA PRO A 477 -2.92 0.29 -5.66
C PRO A 477 -4.03 0.35 -4.63
N VAL A 478 -3.75 -0.17 -3.43
CA VAL A 478 -4.58 0.02 -2.24
C VAL A 478 -4.40 1.45 -1.71
N ARG A 479 -5.50 2.15 -1.42
CA ARG A 479 -5.52 3.54 -0.92
C ARG A 479 -5.92 3.61 0.56
N TRP A 480 -5.25 2.84 1.41
CA TRP A 480 -5.58 2.70 2.83
C TRP A 480 -5.60 4.05 3.57
N SER A 481 -4.62 4.93 3.31
CA SER A 481 -4.57 6.27 3.90
C SER A 481 -5.79 7.12 3.53
N THR A 482 -6.31 6.99 2.30
CA THR A 482 -7.52 7.68 1.83
C THR A 482 -8.76 7.11 2.53
N CYS A 483 -8.86 5.78 2.62
CA CYS A 483 -9.96 5.10 3.32
C CYS A 483 -10.04 5.56 4.79
N LEU A 484 -8.92 5.52 5.52
CA LEU A 484 -8.87 5.96 6.93
C LEU A 484 -9.16 7.46 7.10
N SER A 485 -8.73 8.31 6.17
CA SER A 485 -8.93 9.76 6.25
C SER A 485 -10.41 10.17 6.04
N ALA A 486 -11.23 9.32 5.41
CA ALA A 486 -12.66 9.56 5.24
C ALA A 486 -13.48 9.26 6.52
N LEU A 487 -13.05 8.31 7.35
CA LEU A 487 -13.79 7.82 8.52
C LEU A 487 -14.07 8.87 9.62
N PRO A 488 -13.11 9.70 10.06
CA PRO A 488 -13.29 10.62 11.20
C PRO A 488 -13.92 11.96 10.77
N THR A 489 -14.92 11.92 9.90
CA THR A 489 -15.63 13.10 9.41
C THR A 489 -16.96 13.30 10.16
N PRO A 490 -17.50 14.53 10.21
CA PRO A 490 -18.84 14.80 10.77
C PRO A 490 -19.95 13.94 10.13
N ALA A 491 -19.75 13.47 8.90
CA ALA A 491 -20.68 12.63 8.16
C ALA A 491 -20.75 11.18 8.67
N HIS A 492 -19.69 10.64 9.28
CA HIS A 492 -19.66 9.23 9.73
C HIS A 492 -19.53 9.11 11.25
N SER A 493 -18.94 10.10 11.91
CA SER A 493 -18.79 10.21 13.37
C SER A 493 -18.15 8.97 14.03
N VAL A 494 -17.24 8.30 13.32
CA VAL A 494 -16.47 7.15 13.83
C VAL A 494 -15.51 7.61 14.92
N ARG A 495 -15.83 7.25 16.17
CA ARG A 495 -15.04 7.55 17.37
C ARG A 495 -13.97 6.48 17.65
N ARG A 496 -14.10 5.27 17.10
CA ARG A 496 -13.17 4.15 17.35
C ARG A 496 -12.86 3.34 16.09
N LEU A 497 -11.58 3.04 15.86
CA LEU A 497 -11.09 2.11 14.83
C LEU A 497 -10.63 0.82 15.50
N ILE A 498 -11.31 -0.30 15.26
CA ILE A 498 -10.96 -1.61 15.84
C ILE A 498 -10.26 -2.44 14.78
N PHE A 499 -8.94 -2.55 14.86
CA PHE A 499 -8.16 -3.45 14.00
C PHE A 499 -8.20 -4.86 14.59
N LEU A 500 -8.86 -5.81 13.92
CA LEU A 500 -9.15 -7.15 14.44
C LEU A 500 -8.45 -8.23 13.61
N GLY A 501 -7.54 -8.98 14.23
CA GLY A 501 -6.79 -10.06 13.57
C GLY A 501 -5.29 -10.03 13.89
N PRO A 502 -4.47 -10.81 13.17
CA PRO A 502 -3.05 -10.91 13.46
C PRO A 502 -2.30 -9.60 13.18
N GLY A 503 -1.28 -9.33 14.00
CA GLY A 503 -0.35 -8.20 13.83
C GLY A 503 -0.92 -6.84 14.24
N GLN A 504 -0.03 -5.87 14.45
CA GLN A 504 -0.37 -4.52 14.93
C GLN A 504 0.11 -3.39 13.99
N ALA A 505 0.73 -3.73 12.86
CA ALA A 505 1.41 -2.76 11.98
C ALA A 505 0.47 -1.67 11.44
N LEU A 506 -0.72 -2.04 10.94
CA LEU A 506 -1.70 -1.09 10.41
C LEU A 506 -2.30 -0.19 11.50
N ALA A 507 -2.57 -0.73 12.69
CA ALA A 507 -3.04 0.05 13.83
C ALA A 507 -1.97 1.09 14.27
N ASN A 508 -0.69 0.70 14.28
CA ASN A 508 0.42 1.60 14.60
C ASN A 508 0.60 2.71 13.55
N LEU A 509 0.37 2.42 12.27
CA LEU A 509 0.33 3.43 11.22
C LEU A 509 -0.86 4.39 11.40
N ALA A 510 -2.06 3.87 11.72
CA ALA A 510 -3.24 4.70 11.98
C ALA A 510 -3.05 5.63 13.20
N ARG A 511 -2.44 5.13 14.29
CA ARG A 511 -2.05 5.96 15.45
C ARG A 511 -1.08 7.07 15.05
N ARG A 512 -0.08 6.76 14.21
CA ARG A 512 0.89 7.75 13.73
C ARG A 512 0.24 8.83 12.87
N ASP A 513 -0.66 8.45 11.96
CA ASP A 513 -1.41 9.40 11.13
C ASP A 513 -2.41 10.25 11.94
N ALA A 514 -3.00 9.71 13.01
CA ALA A 514 -3.80 10.50 13.95
C ALA A 514 -2.93 11.54 14.69
N LYS A 515 -1.77 11.14 15.21
CA LYS A 515 -0.82 12.04 15.85
C LYS A 515 -0.34 13.16 14.91
N LEU A 516 0.08 12.82 13.69
CA LEU A 516 0.59 13.80 12.71
C LEU A 516 -0.49 14.82 12.31
N ARG A 517 -1.75 14.41 12.17
CA ARG A 517 -2.87 15.33 11.91
C ARG A 517 -3.04 16.32 13.06
N ARG A 518 -3.03 15.86 14.31
CA ARG A 518 -3.11 16.72 15.51
C ARG A 518 -1.95 17.72 15.59
N GLU A 519 -0.72 17.27 15.29
CA GLU A 519 0.45 18.16 15.24
C GLU A 519 0.30 19.25 14.16
N ALA A 520 -0.27 18.91 13.01
CA ALA A 520 -0.58 19.88 11.94
C ALA A 520 -1.73 20.84 12.30
N GLU A 521 -2.79 20.38 12.97
CA GLU A 521 -3.90 21.20 13.46
C GLU A 521 -3.45 22.23 14.50
N VAL A 522 -2.62 21.80 15.46
CA VAL A 522 -1.98 22.70 16.45
C VAL A 522 -1.07 23.71 15.76
N ALA A 523 -0.24 23.29 14.80
CA ALA A 523 0.61 24.19 14.02
C ALA A 523 -0.18 25.19 13.16
N ALA A 524 -1.39 24.81 12.71
CA ALA A 524 -2.32 25.68 11.99
C ALA A 524 -3.09 26.66 12.91
N GLY A 525 -2.85 26.64 14.23
CA GLY A 525 -3.47 27.55 15.19
C GLY A 525 -4.88 27.18 15.62
N ALA A 526 -5.31 25.92 15.39
CA ALA A 526 -6.57 25.44 15.93
C ALA A 526 -6.49 25.35 17.47
N GLN A 527 -7.49 25.89 18.17
CA GLN A 527 -7.64 25.62 19.60
C GLN A 527 -8.05 24.16 19.78
N THR A 528 -7.10 23.30 20.15
CA THR A 528 -7.44 21.96 20.65
C THR A 528 -8.19 22.14 21.96
N GLY A 529 -9.50 21.86 21.95
CA GLY A 529 -10.31 21.87 23.15
C GLY A 529 -9.70 20.95 24.21
N ASP A 530 -9.71 21.40 25.46
CA ASP A 530 -9.10 20.68 26.58
C ASP A 530 -10.04 19.54 27.02
N GLY A 531 -10.05 18.44 26.25
CA GLY A 531 -10.93 17.30 26.47
C GLY A 531 -10.90 16.25 25.36
N ALA A 532 -11.12 14.99 25.71
CA ALA A 532 -11.12 13.83 24.81
C ALA A 532 -12.41 13.72 23.95
N GLU A 533 -13.00 14.84 23.55
CA GLU A 533 -14.25 14.91 22.78
C GLU A 533 -13.97 15.17 21.30
N GLY A 534 -13.52 14.12 20.59
CA GLY A 534 -13.33 14.16 19.13
C GLY A 534 -12.18 13.30 18.61
N GLU A 535 -11.27 12.86 19.48
CA GLU A 535 -10.14 12.02 19.07
C GLU A 535 -10.63 10.60 18.72
N THR A 536 -10.36 10.17 17.47
CA THR A 536 -10.67 8.80 17.03
C THR A 536 -9.71 7.82 17.69
N GLU A 537 -10.22 7.04 18.64
CA GLU A 537 -9.47 5.98 19.31
C GLU A 537 -9.06 4.90 18.31
N VAL A 538 -7.83 4.39 18.43
CA VAL A 538 -7.38 3.22 17.68
C VAL A 538 -7.18 2.05 18.65
N LEU A 539 -7.87 0.95 18.43
CA LEU A 539 -7.66 -0.32 19.12
C LEU A 539 -7.02 -1.32 18.15
N SER A 540 -6.07 -2.11 18.64
CA SER A 540 -5.49 -3.24 17.91
C SER A 540 -5.78 -4.48 18.74
N VAL A 541 -6.46 -5.45 18.14
CA VAL A 541 -6.94 -6.65 18.80
C VAL A 541 -6.27 -7.84 18.14
N ALA A 542 -5.05 -8.13 18.59
CA ALA A 542 -4.14 -9.12 18.02
C ALA A 542 -3.63 -10.15 19.04
N THR A 543 -3.88 -9.93 20.33
CA THR A 543 -3.49 -10.81 21.44
C THR A 543 -4.67 -11.03 22.40
N GLU A 544 -4.54 -12.03 23.28
CA GLU A 544 -5.51 -12.32 24.34
C GLU A 544 -5.79 -11.08 25.21
N LYS A 545 -4.73 -10.43 25.69
CA LYS A 545 -4.81 -9.18 26.46
C LYS A 545 -5.52 -8.04 25.71
N ASP A 546 -5.37 -7.96 24.39
CA ASP A 546 -6.09 -6.95 23.61
C ASP A 546 -7.59 -7.27 23.52
N MET A 547 -7.97 -8.56 23.48
CA MET A 547 -9.37 -9.00 23.53
C MET A 547 -9.99 -8.76 24.91
N GLU A 548 -9.27 -9.08 25.99
CA GLU A 548 -9.67 -8.76 27.37
C GLU A 548 -9.93 -7.26 27.52
N ARG A 549 -8.96 -6.42 27.11
CA ARG A 549 -9.10 -4.96 27.17
C ARG A 549 -10.29 -4.44 26.35
N LEU A 550 -10.52 -4.98 25.15
CA LEU A 550 -11.69 -4.60 24.35
C LEU A 550 -12.98 -4.94 25.09
N ARG A 551 -13.05 -6.10 25.75
CA ARG A 551 -14.22 -6.48 26.57
C ARG A 551 -14.41 -5.55 27.76
N GLU A 552 -13.36 -5.26 28.53
CA GLU A 552 -13.43 -4.33 29.67
C GLU A 552 -13.99 -2.97 29.22
N THR A 553 -13.46 -2.42 28.12
CA THR A 553 -13.95 -1.16 27.53
C THR A 553 -15.41 -1.25 27.08
N TRP A 554 -15.85 -2.41 26.58
CA TRP A 554 -17.23 -2.63 26.11
C TRP A 554 -18.22 -2.85 27.26
N GLU A 555 -17.80 -3.52 28.33
CA GLU A 555 -18.57 -3.74 29.55
C GLU A 555 -18.72 -2.42 30.35
N GLU A 556 -17.68 -1.58 30.37
CA GLU A 556 -17.75 -0.21 30.90
C GLU A 556 -18.74 0.68 30.12
N GLU A 557 -18.77 0.57 28.78
CA GLU A 557 -19.69 1.31 27.91
C GLU A 557 -21.13 0.79 27.91
N ASP A 558 -21.37 -0.45 28.37
CA ASP A 558 -22.72 -1.03 28.56
C ASP A 558 -23.26 -0.86 29.98
N GLY A 559 -22.41 -0.52 30.95
CA GLY A 559 -22.76 -0.23 32.33
C GLY A 559 -23.01 1.25 32.65
N ALA A 560 -22.85 2.15 31.66
CA ALA A 560 -22.95 3.61 31.77
C ALA A 560 -24.16 4.21 31.04
#